data_AF-A0A6V7VXK3-F1
#
_entry.id   AF-A0A6V7VXK3-F1
#
_cell.length_a   1.000
_cell.length_b   1.000
_cell.length_c   1.000
_cell.angle_alpha   90.00
_cell.angle_beta   90.00
_cell.angle_gamma   90.00
#
_symmetry.space_group_name_H-M   'P 1'
#
loop_
_entity.id
_entity.type
_entity.pdbx_description
1 polymer ?
#
loop_
_entity_poly.entity_id
_entity_poly.type
_entity_poly.pdbx_seq_one_letter_code
_entity_poly.pdbx_strand_id
1 'polypeptide(L)'
;MRQRQAIGTELSCRDFDHEEWRKVKKNIMYTVVRAKFEQNEQLFNMLIETGDACLIEASQTDLFWGIGCSMDSQKIKNIDNWRGLNHMGNLLMQLRNEFKFGCKAKKTTITKK
;
A
#
# COMPACT_ATOMS: atom_id res chain seq x y z
N MET A 1 -24.98 -4.25 26.56
CA MET A 1 -24.97 -3.62 25.22
C MET A 1 -23.89 -2.53 25.21
N ARG A 2 -22.81 -2.67 24.41
CA ARG A 2 -21.77 -1.62 24.31
C ARG A 2 -22.22 -0.56 23.30
N GLN A 3 -22.51 0.63 23.79
CA GLN A 3 -22.82 1.79 22.95
C GLN A 3 -21.55 2.20 22.20
N ARG A 4 -21.60 2.21 20.86
CA ARG A 4 -20.58 2.84 20.02
C ARG A 4 -20.90 4.33 19.98
N GLN A 5 -20.07 5.15 20.60
CA GLN A 5 -20.14 6.60 20.41
C GLN A 5 -19.70 6.91 18.97
N ALA A 6 -20.64 7.40 18.16
CA ALA A 6 -20.35 7.96 16.85
C ALA A 6 -19.65 9.31 17.08
N ILE A 7 -18.36 9.38 16.79
CA ILE A 7 -17.61 10.63 16.77
C ILE A 7 -18.13 11.41 15.57
N GLY A 8 -18.81 12.52 15.82
CA GLY A 8 -19.52 13.31 14.83
C GLY A 8 -18.65 13.71 13.63
N THR A 9 -19.16 13.42 12.44
CA THR A 9 -18.66 13.89 11.15
C THR A 9 -18.96 15.38 10.97
N GLU A 10 -18.21 16.26 11.66
CA GLU A 10 -18.20 17.70 11.37
C GLU A 10 -16.77 18.25 11.41
N LEU A 11 -15.86 17.59 10.71
CA LEU A 11 -14.65 18.28 10.24
C LEU A 11 -15.02 18.98 8.94
N SER A 12 -15.45 20.23 9.06
CA SER A 12 -15.57 21.15 7.95
C SER A 12 -14.15 21.39 7.41
N CYS A 13 -13.72 20.55 6.47
CA CYS A 13 -12.49 20.71 5.70
C CYS A 13 -12.66 21.90 4.76
N ARG A 14 -12.66 23.13 5.31
CA ARG A 14 -12.97 24.37 4.57
C ARG A 14 -11.99 24.65 3.43
N ASP A 15 -10.81 24.03 3.43
CA ASP A 15 -9.75 24.25 2.44
C ASP A 15 -9.14 22.93 1.93
N PHE A 16 -9.90 21.83 1.82
CA PHE A 16 -9.37 20.60 1.23
C PHE A 16 -9.29 20.71 -0.29
N ASP A 17 -8.10 20.98 -0.82
CA ASP A 17 -7.83 20.93 -2.24
C ASP A 17 -7.69 19.47 -2.72
N HIS A 18 -8.74 19.00 -3.39
CA HIS A 18 -8.77 17.68 -3.99
C HIS A 18 -7.71 17.47 -5.09
N GLU A 19 -7.32 18.52 -5.82
CA GLU A 19 -6.33 18.44 -6.90
C GLU A 19 -4.92 18.34 -6.33
N GLU A 20 -4.61 19.13 -5.31
CA GLU A 20 -3.35 18.99 -4.58
C GLU A 20 -3.24 17.60 -3.96
N TRP A 21 -4.30 17.12 -3.29
CA TRP A 21 -4.33 15.79 -2.72
C TRP A 21 -4.09 14.70 -3.77
N ARG A 22 -4.70 14.81 -4.97
CA ARG A 22 -4.48 13.81 -6.03
C ARG A 22 -3.02 13.70 -6.46
N LYS A 23 -2.26 14.79 -6.41
CA LYS A 23 -0.83 14.81 -6.76
C LYS A 23 0.02 14.17 -5.67
N VAL A 24 -0.26 14.47 -4.40
CA VAL A 24 0.60 14.03 -3.28
C VAL A 24 0.23 12.66 -2.70
N LYS A 25 -1.03 12.22 -2.82
CA LYS A 25 -1.55 11.00 -2.15
C LYS A 25 -0.75 9.74 -2.45
N LYS A 26 -0.22 9.61 -3.68
CA LYS A 26 0.61 8.46 -4.08
C LYS A 26 1.93 8.44 -3.31
N ASN A 27 2.61 9.58 -3.25
CA ASN A 27 3.90 9.70 -2.57
C ASN A 27 3.76 9.53 -1.06
N ILE A 28 2.72 10.12 -0.47
CA ILE A 28 2.41 9.96 0.95
C ILE A 28 2.12 8.49 1.26
N MET A 29 1.25 7.84 0.47
CA MET A 29 0.93 6.42 0.64
C MET A 29 2.19 5.56 0.56
N TYR A 30 3.04 5.78 -0.43
CA TYR A 30 4.31 5.05 -0.55
C TYR A 30 5.18 5.19 0.71
N THR A 31 5.32 6.41 1.24
CA THR A 31 6.11 6.67 2.46
C THR A 31 5.53 5.96 3.67
N VAL A 32 4.21 6.00 3.84
CA VAL A 32 3.51 5.34 4.95
C VAL A 32 3.64 3.83 4.86
N VAL A 33 3.42 3.26 3.68
CA VAL A 33 3.53 1.83 3.43
C VAL A 33 4.96 1.37 3.69
N ARG A 34 5.96 2.08 3.17
CA ARG A 34 7.37 1.80 3.44
C ARG A 34 7.68 1.79 4.94
N ALA A 35 7.29 2.84 5.67
CA ALA A 35 7.51 2.92 7.10
C ALA A 35 6.85 1.76 7.86
N LYS A 36 5.65 1.32 7.43
CA LYS A 36 4.95 0.16 8.01
C LYS A 36 5.74 -1.13 7.86
N PHE A 37 6.35 -1.37 6.70
CA PHE A 37 7.17 -2.56 6.46
C PHE A 37 8.55 -2.46 7.12
N GLU A 38 9.15 -1.27 7.20
CA GLU A 38 10.41 -1.05 7.92
C GLU A 38 10.26 -1.25 9.45
N GLN A 39 9.12 -0.87 10.02
CA GLN A 39 8.83 -1.05 11.45
C GLN A 39 8.47 -2.48 11.82
N ASN A 40 8.04 -3.31 10.87
CA ASN A 40 7.52 -4.65 11.13
C ASN A 40 8.21 -5.69 10.23
N GLU A 41 9.24 -6.33 10.79
CA GLU A 41 10.05 -7.34 10.09
C GLU A 41 9.23 -8.55 9.61
N GLN A 42 8.16 -8.92 10.31
CA GLN A 42 7.29 -10.03 9.87
C GLN A 42 6.57 -9.70 8.57
N LEU A 43 5.99 -8.50 8.48
CA LEU A 43 5.33 -8.04 7.26
C LEU A 43 6.32 -7.88 6.12
N PHE A 44 7.53 -7.42 6.41
CA PHE A 44 8.61 -7.33 5.43
C PHE A 44 8.93 -8.72 4.85
N ASN A 45 9.14 -9.73 5.70
CA ASN A 45 9.44 -11.09 5.26
C ASN A 45 8.29 -11.65 4.41
N MET A 46 7.04 -11.46 4.83
CA MET A 46 5.87 -11.86 4.03
C MET A 46 5.86 -11.20 2.65
N LEU A 47 6.22 -9.90 2.56
CA LEU A 47 6.28 -9.19 1.28
C LEU A 47 7.38 -9.75 0.36
N ILE A 48 8.54 -10.11 0.91
CA ILE A 48 9.65 -10.70 0.13
C ILE A 48 9.32 -12.13 -0.30
N GLU A 49 8.67 -12.91 0.56
CA GLU A 49 8.22 -14.29 0.29
C GLU A 49 7.23 -14.38 -0.86
N THR A 50 6.50 -13.30 -1.19
CA THR A 50 5.66 -13.24 -2.39
C THR A 50 6.43 -13.45 -3.70
N GLY A 51 7.76 -13.36 -3.67
CA GLY A 51 8.61 -13.70 -4.80
C GLY A 51 8.37 -12.74 -5.97
N ASP A 52 7.95 -13.30 -7.11
CA ASP A 52 7.63 -12.56 -8.33
C ASP A 52 6.12 -12.53 -8.61
N ALA A 53 5.30 -12.93 -7.63
CA ALA A 53 3.85 -12.87 -7.75
C ALA A 53 3.38 -11.43 -7.96
N CYS A 54 2.36 -11.27 -8.82
CA CYS A 54 1.65 -10.01 -8.99
C CYS A 54 0.73 -9.78 -7.81
N LEU A 55 0.92 -8.67 -7.09
CA LEU A 55 0.09 -8.30 -5.95
C LEU A 55 -1.06 -7.42 -6.42
N ILE A 56 -2.27 -7.78 -5.98
CA ILE A 56 -3.50 -7.10 -6.36
C ILE A 56 -4.31 -6.75 -5.12
N GLU A 57 -4.88 -5.56 -5.10
CA GLU A 57 -5.84 -5.15 -4.09
C GLU A 57 -7.26 -5.39 -4.62
N ALA A 58 -7.88 -6.48 -4.16
CA ALA A 58 -9.23 -6.89 -4.56
C ALA A 58 -10.30 -6.07 -3.81
N SER A 59 -10.40 -4.78 -4.14
CA SER A 59 -11.47 -3.90 -3.69
C SER A 59 -12.52 -3.71 -4.78
N GLN A 60 -13.79 -3.92 -4.44
CA GLN A 60 -14.92 -3.69 -5.35
C GLN A 60 -15.22 -2.20 -5.54
N THR A 61 -15.01 -1.39 -4.50
CA THR A 61 -15.42 0.01 -4.44
C THR A 61 -14.29 0.96 -4.77
N ASP A 62 -13.03 0.57 -4.51
CA ASP A 62 -11.87 1.40 -4.77
C ASP A 62 -11.21 1.06 -6.11
N LEU A 63 -11.51 1.88 -7.11
CA LEU A 63 -10.93 1.76 -8.45
C LEU A 63 -9.53 2.40 -8.57
N PHE A 64 -9.12 3.23 -7.61
CA PHE A 64 -7.83 3.90 -7.69
C PHE A 64 -6.74 3.03 -7.08
N TRP A 65 -6.96 2.53 -5.87
CA TRP A 65 -6.00 1.66 -5.18
C TRP A 65 -6.16 0.19 -5.54
N GLY A 66 -7.38 -0.26 -5.83
CA GLY A 66 -7.70 -1.64 -6.18
C GLY A 66 -8.06 -1.88 -7.64
N ILE A 67 -8.50 -3.10 -7.92
CA ILE A 67 -8.88 -3.58 -9.27
C ILE A 67 -10.37 -3.40 -9.62
N GLY A 68 -11.21 -2.98 -8.66
CA GLY A 68 -12.65 -2.82 -8.88
C GLY A 68 -13.43 -4.14 -8.97
N CYS A 69 -12.92 -5.20 -8.37
CA CYS A 69 -13.50 -6.55 -8.40
C CYS A 69 -13.42 -7.21 -7.02
N SER A 70 -14.38 -8.09 -6.73
CA SER A 70 -14.37 -8.91 -5.52
C SER A 70 -13.31 -10.00 -5.59
N MET A 71 -12.73 -10.38 -4.45
CA MET A 71 -11.80 -11.51 -4.32
C MET A 71 -12.37 -12.82 -4.89
N ASP A 72 -13.68 -13.03 -4.81
CA ASP A 72 -14.34 -14.24 -5.31
C ASP A 72 -14.67 -14.18 -6.82
N SER A 73 -14.43 -13.04 -7.47
CA SER A 73 -14.78 -12.89 -8.87
C SER A 73 -13.76 -13.58 -9.77
N GLN A 74 -14.24 -14.43 -10.67
CA GLN A 74 -13.41 -15.00 -11.75
C GLN A 74 -12.72 -13.92 -12.60
N LYS A 75 -13.26 -12.69 -12.59
CA LYS A 75 -12.70 -11.51 -13.26
C LYS A 75 -11.30 -11.15 -12.78
N ILE A 76 -10.91 -11.55 -11.56
CA ILE A 76 -9.55 -11.32 -11.05
C ILE A 76 -8.48 -11.97 -11.93
N LYS A 77 -8.78 -13.15 -12.49
CA LYS A 77 -7.79 -13.92 -13.26
C LYS A 77 -7.40 -13.27 -14.58
N ASN A 78 -8.22 -12.37 -15.09
CA ASN A 78 -7.95 -11.67 -16.34
C ASN A 78 -7.78 -10.17 -16.08
N ILE A 79 -6.58 -9.66 -16.36
CA ILE A 79 -6.20 -8.26 -16.18
C ILE A 79 -7.09 -7.34 -17.01
N ASP A 80 -7.54 -7.78 -18.20
CA ASP A 80 -8.41 -6.98 -19.08
C ASP A 80 -9.78 -6.68 -18.45
N ASN A 81 -10.20 -7.46 -17.47
CA ASN A 81 -11.47 -7.26 -16.77
C ASN A 81 -11.35 -6.31 -15.57
N TRP A 82 -10.14 -5.85 -15.24
CA TRP A 82 -9.93 -4.97 -14.11
C TRP A 82 -10.38 -3.56 -14.47
N ARG A 83 -11.31 -3.03 -13.69
CA ARG A 83 -11.82 -1.66 -13.86
C ARG A 83 -10.97 -0.63 -13.13
N GLY A 84 -10.17 -1.09 -12.16
CA GLY A 84 -9.32 -0.27 -11.31
C GLY A 84 -7.84 -0.34 -11.67
N LEU A 85 -7.06 0.61 -11.15
CA LEU A 85 -5.66 0.84 -11.49
C LEU A 85 -4.66 0.03 -10.66
N ASN A 86 -5.12 -0.66 -9.61
CA ASN A 86 -4.28 -1.45 -8.70
C ASN A 86 -3.04 -0.69 -8.19
N HIS A 87 -3.17 0.60 -7.88
CA HIS A 87 -2.01 1.39 -7.43
C HIS A 87 -1.38 0.83 -6.15
N MET A 88 -2.16 0.21 -5.28
CA MET A 88 -1.63 -0.39 -4.05
C MET A 88 -0.74 -1.59 -4.35
N GLY A 89 -1.20 -2.51 -5.20
CA GLY A 89 -0.41 -3.65 -5.63
C GLY A 89 0.89 -3.24 -6.32
N ASN A 90 0.82 -2.24 -7.22
CA ASN A 90 1.99 -1.68 -7.90
C ASN A 90 3.00 -1.06 -6.92
N LEU A 91 2.52 -0.30 -5.91
CA LEU A 91 3.38 0.27 -4.88
C LEU A 91 4.08 -0.82 -4.04
N LEU A 92 3.37 -1.88 -3.66
CA LEU A 92 3.94 -2.99 -2.90
C LEU A 92 5.00 -3.74 -3.71
N MET A 93 4.76 -3.97 -5.00
CA MET A 93 5.73 -4.60 -5.90
C MET A 93 6.97 -3.72 -6.11
N GLN A 94 6.78 -2.40 -6.25
CA GLN A 94 7.90 -1.45 -6.32
C GLN A 94 8.73 -1.50 -5.02
N LEU A 95 8.07 -1.41 -3.86
CA LEU A 95 8.73 -1.46 -2.56
C LEU A 95 9.47 -2.79 -2.34
N ARG A 96 8.87 -3.92 -2.75
CA ARG A 96 9.52 -5.23 -2.73
C ARG A 96 10.81 -5.23 -3.55
N ASN A 97 10.79 -4.65 -4.75
CA ASN A 97 11.98 -4.56 -5.60
C ASN A 97 13.05 -3.67 -4.95
N GLU A 98 12.66 -2.55 -4.37
CA GLU A 98 13.58 -1.68 -3.63
C GLU A 98 14.18 -2.37 -2.40
N PHE A 99 13.44 -3.24 -1.72
CA PHE A 99 13.98 -4.02 -0.60
C PHE A 99 14.88 -5.18 -1.05
N LYS A 100 14.57 -5.81 -2.20
CA LYS A 100 15.42 -6.88 -2.78
C LYS A 100 16.73 -6.34 -3.36
N PHE A 101 16.67 -5.21 -4.09
CA PHE A 101 17.80 -4.62 -4.81
C PHE A 101 18.46 -3.45 -4.06
N GLY A 102 17.82 -2.95 -2.99
CA GLY A 102 18.34 -1.90 -2.14
C GLY A 102 19.64 -2.32 -1.49
N CYS A 103 20.70 -1.60 -1.84
CA CYS A 103 22.03 -1.75 -1.26
C CYS A 103 21.93 -1.82 0.26
N LYS A 104 22.37 -2.94 0.85
CA LYS A 104 22.62 -3.05 2.29
C LYS A 104 23.51 -1.89 2.69
N ALA A 105 22.94 -0.81 3.22
CA ALA A 105 23.71 0.22 3.89
C ALA A 105 24.45 -0.51 5.01
N LYS A 106 25.76 -0.64 4.82
CA LYS A 106 26.66 -1.37 5.71
C LYS A 106 26.39 -0.88 7.13
N LYS A 107 25.88 -1.75 8.01
CA LYS A 107 26.13 -1.58 9.44
C LYS A 107 27.64 -1.76 9.60
N THR A 108 28.39 -0.68 9.47
CA THR A 108 29.80 -0.63 9.83
C THR A 108 29.83 -0.85 11.34
N THR A 109 30.02 -2.10 11.75
CA THR A 109 30.34 -2.42 13.14
C THR A 109 31.70 -1.79 13.42
N ILE A 110 31.69 -0.60 14.04
CA ILE A 110 32.89 -0.02 14.63
C ILE A 110 33.12 -0.81 15.92
N THR A 111 33.87 -1.91 15.81
CA THR A 111 34.40 -2.61 16.98
C THR A 111 35.51 -1.73 17.56
N LYS A 112 35.23 -1.03 18.67
CA LYS A 112 36.27 -0.39 19.47
C LYS A 112 37.10 -1.48 20.14
N LYS A 113 38.42 -1.42 19.94
CA LYS A 113 39.42 -2.18 20.69
C LYS A 113 39.50 -1.68 22.13
#